data_AF-A0A960F8J5-F1
#
_entry.id   AF-A0A960F8J5-F1
#
_cell.length_a   1.000
_cell.length_b   1.000
_cell.length_c   1.000
_cell.angle_alpha   90.00
_cell.angle_beta   90.00
_cell.angle_gamma   90.00
#
_symmetry.space_group_name_H-M   'P 1'
#
loop_
_entity.id
_entity.type
_entity.pdbx_description
1 polymer ?
#
loop_
_entity_poly.entity_id
_entity_poly.type
_entity_poly.pdbx_seq_one_letter_code
_entity_poly.pdbx_strand_id
1 'polypeptide(L)' 'MTHASDDHLRQLPKVELHVHVEGASRAVTIGELAAAHGVAFPVADPADLYDFTDLNQFLSI' A
#
# COMPACT_ATOMS: atom_id res chain seq x y z
N MET A 1 13.13 30.83 4.74
CA MET A 1 12.45 30.01 3.71
C MET A 1 11.03 29.75 4.17
N THR A 2 10.04 29.87 3.30
CA THR A 2 8.66 29.45 3.59
C THR A 2 8.51 27.96 3.26
N HIS A 3 8.03 27.18 4.22
CA HIS A 3 7.69 25.77 4.02
C HIS A 3 6.19 25.65 3.76
N ALA A 4 5.80 24.79 2.82
CA ALA A 4 4.39 24.43 2.64
C ALA A 4 3.92 23.58 3.83
N SER A 5 2.69 23.82 4.29
CA SER A 5 2.04 22.93 5.26
C SER A 5 1.44 21.71 4.56
N ASP A 6 1.20 20.64 5.30
CA ASP A 6 0.55 19.44 4.75
C ASP A 6 -0.83 19.75 4.14
N ASP A 7 -1.61 20.61 4.77
CA ASP A 7 -2.94 20.98 4.27
C ASP A 7 -2.85 21.72 2.94
N HIS A 8 -1.84 22.57 2.79
CA HIS A 8 -1.54 23.20 1.51
C HIS A 8 -1.19 22.16 0.45
N LEU A 9 -0.33 21.19 0.77
CA LEU A 9 0.05 20.11 -0.15
C LEU A 9 -1.15 19.23 -0.54
N ARG A 10 -2.04 18.91 0.40
CA ARG A 10 -3.26 18.10 0.16
C ARG A 10 -4.22 18.78 -0.81
N GLN A 11 -4.36 20.10 -0.74
CA GLN A 11 -5.28 20.88 -1.58
C GLN A 11 -4.82 21.05 -3.04
N LEU A 12 -3.54 20.81 -3.35
CA LEU A 12 -3.06 20.92 -4.73
C LEU A 12 -3.80 19.94 -5.65
N PRO A 13 -4.32 20.38 -6.81
CA PRO A 13 -4.84 19.46 -7.82
C PRO A 13 -3.68 18.67 -8.43
N LYS A 14 -3.83 17.33 -8.50
CA LYS A 14 -2.79 16.41 -8.96
C LYS A 14 -3.39 15.36 -9.89
N VAL A 15 -2.54 14.82 -10.75
CA VAL A 15 -2.80 13.57 -11.48
C VAL A 15 -1.75 12.55 -11.04
N GLU A 16 -2.15 11.29 -10.97
CA GLU A 16 -1.25 10.16 -10.72
C GLU A 16 -1.07 9.39 -12.03
N LEU A 17 0.14 9.42 -12.57
CA LEU A 17 0.45 8.81 -13.88
C LEU A 17 1.05 7.42 -13.75
N HIS A 18 1.52 7.05 -12.57
CA HIS A 18 2.15 5.77 -12.30
C HIS A 18 1.73 5.28 -10.93
N VAL A 19 0.78 4.35 -10.91
CA VAL A 19 0.40 3.60 -9.73
C VAL A 19 0.03 2.19 -10.17
N HIS A 20 0.50 1.19 -9.42
CA HIS A 20 0.04 -0.19 -9.56
C HIS A 20 -1.10 -0.39 -8.56
N VAL A 21 -2.26 -0.82 -9.03
CA VAL A 21 -3.46 -0.99 -8.18
C VAL A 21 -3.19 -2.02 -7.07
N GLU A 22 -2.43 -3.06 -7.42
CA GLU A 22 -2.00 -4.12 -6.53
C GLU A 22 -1.13 -3.60 -5.38
N GLY A 23 -0.22 -2.67 -5.70
CA GLY A 23 0.67 -2.01 -4.72
C GLY A 23 0.02 -0.85 -3.95
N ALA A 24 -1.13 -0.36 -4.40
CA ALA A 24 -1.90 0.70 -3.73
C ALA A 24 -2.99 0.15 -2.79
N SER A 25 -3.16 -1.17 -2.75
CA SER A 25 -4.14 -1.82 -1.89
C SER A 25 -3.75 -1.72 -0.42
N ARG A 26 -4.73 -1.53 0.46
CA ARG A 26 -4.49 -1.57 1.90
C ARG A 26 -4.30 -3.03 2.30
N ALA A 27 -3.29 -3.34 3.12
CA ALA A 27 -3.05 -4.71 3.58
C ALA A 27 -4.26 -5.31 4.32
N VAL A 28 -4.98 -4.49 5.09
CA VAL A 28 -6.25 -4.89 5.73
C VAL A 28 -7.28 -5.36 4.70
N THR A 29 -7.42 -4.65 3.57
CA THR A 29 -8.33 -5.04 2.48
C THR A 29 -7.92 -6.36 1.85
N ILE A 30 -6.62 -6.62 1.69
CA ILE A 30 -6.14 -7.93 1.21
C ILE A 30 -6.47 -9.04 2.23
N GLY A 31 -6.27 -8.78 3.52
CA GLY A 31 -6.64 -9.73 4.59
C GLY A 31 -8.13 -10.05 4.62
N GLU A 32 -9.00 -9.04 4.46
CA GLU A 32 -10.45 -9.21 4.36
C GLU A 32 -10.84 -10.07 3.14
N LEU A 33 -10.22 -9.85 1.98
CA LEU A 33 -10.44 -10.65 0.77
C LEU A 33 -9.96 -12.10 0.97
N ALA A 34 -8.79 -12.30 1.58
CA ALA A 34 -8.26 -13.63 1.86
C ALA A 34 -9.25 -14.42 2.74
N ALA A 35 -9.76 -13.80 3.82
CA ALA A 35 -10.77 -14.41 4.69
C ALA A 35 -12.07 -14.75 3.93
N ALA A 36 -12.56 -13.84 3.08
CA ALA A 36 -13.78 -14.05 2.30
C ALA A 36 -13.65 -15.24 1.31
N HIS A 37 -12.44 -15.52 0.85
CA HIS A 37 -12.15 -16.60 -0.10
C HIS A 37 -11.53 -17.86 0.55
N GLY A 38 -11.41 -17.91 1.88
CA GLY A 38 -10.82 -19.05 2.58
C GLY A 38 -9.33 -19.26 2.28
N VAL A 39 -8.62 -18.19 1.90
CA VAL A 39 -7.19 -18.21 1.62
C VAL A 39 -6.42 -17.84 2.90
N ALA A 40 -5.36 -18.60 3.20
CA ALA A 40 -4.48 -18.29 4.32
C ALA A 40 -3.74 -16.97 4.06
N PHE A 41 -3.80 -16.05 5.02
CA PHE A 41 -3.07 -14.80 4.97
C PHE A 41 -1.63 -15.02 5.48
N PRO A 42 -0.59 -14.52 4.79
CA PRO A 42 0.79 -14.94 5.02
C PRO A 42 1.42 -14.37 6.29
N VAL A 43 0.80 -13.35 6.90
CA VAL A 43 1.31 -12.63 8.08
C VAL A 43 0.24 -12.57 9.16
N ALA A 44 0.67 -12.46 10.42
CA ALA A 44 -0.24 -12.37 11.56
C ALA A 44 -0.84 -10.96 11.71
N ASP A 45 -0.02 -9.92 11.53
CA ASP A 45 -0.46 -8.53 11.45
C ASP A 45 -0.47 -8.08 9.98
N PRO A 46 -1.60 -7.59 9.44
CA PRO A 46 -1.63 -6.99 8.11
C PRO A 46 -0.62 -5.88 7.89
N ALA A 47 -0.19 -5.16 8.93
CA ALA A 47 0.87 -4.15 8.81
C ALA A 47 2.19 -4.72 8.25
N ASP A 48 2.46 -6.00 8.47
CA ASP A 48 3.69 -6.67 8.06
C ASP A 48 3.67 -7.13 6.58
N LEU A 49 2.51 -7.04 5.90
CA LEU A 49 2.37 -7.54 4.53
C LEU A 49 3.30 -6.84 3.53
N TYR A 50 3.65 -5.57 3.80
CA TYR A 50 4.42 -4.73 2.90
C TYR A 50 5.81 -4.34 3.43
N ASP A 51 6.39 -5.16 4.31
CA ASP A 51 7.77 -4.99 4.76
C ASP A 51 8.77 -5.63 3.79
N PHE A 52 9.47 -4.79 3.01
CA PHE A 52 10.42 -5.23 1.98
C PHE A 52 11.76 -4.49 2.11
N THR A 53 12.86 -5.22 1.90
CA THR A 53 14.22 -4.69 1.90
C THR A 53 14.76 -4.39 0.50
N ASP A 54 14.18 -4.98 -0.55
CA ASP A 54 14.56 -4.71 -1.94
C ASP A 54 13.41 -4.94 -2.94
N LEU A 55 13.62 -4.52 -4.19
CA LEU A 55 12.62 -4.61 -5.25
C LEU A 55 12.31 -6.07 -5.65
N ASN A 56 13.31 -6.96 -5.62
CA ASN A 56 13.11 -8.35 -6.01
C ASN A 56 12.26 -9.08 -4.97
N GLN A 57 12.44 -8.79 -3.68
CA GLN A 57 11.60 -9.28 -2.61
C GLN A 57 10.15 -8.80 -2.78
N PHE A 58 9.95 -7.51 -3.10
CA PHE A 58 8.62 -6.97 -3.39
C PHE A 58 7.92 -7.69 -4.55
N LEU A 59 8.65 -8.03 -5.61
CA LEU A 59 8.12 -8.68 -6.81
C LEU A 59 7.99 -10.21 -6.71
N SER A 60 8.43 -10.81 -5.59
CA SER A 60 8.42 -12.27 -5.44
C SER A 60 6.98 -12.80 -5.46
N ILE A 61 6.72 -13.78 -6.33
CA ILE A 61 5.44 -14.48 -6.49
C ILE A 61 5.57 -15.97 -6.18
#